data_AF-A0A7S3XKJ0-F1
#
_entry.id   AF-A0A7S3XKJ0-F1
#
_cell.length_a   1.000
_cell.length_b   1.000
_cell.length_c   1.000
_cell.angle_alpha   90.00
_cell.angle_beta   90.00
_cell.angle_gamma   90.00
#
_symmetry.space_group_name_H-M   'P 1'
#
loop_
_entity.id
_entity.type
_entity.pdbx_description
1 polymer ?
#
loop_
_entity_poly.entity_id
_entity_poly.type
_entity_poly.pdbx_seq_one_letter_code
_entity_poly.pdbx_strand_id
1 'polypeptide(L)'
;GGMGAYAPAPVCPPAVHRECLAMMQKVVDRMRAEGKPYQGCLYGGFMLTATGPSILEFNCRFGDPETQVVLPLLKSDLFEVMLACAEGRLAQAAVEWHPGAAATVVCAAPGYPNAYPKGLPIGGLAEAGAQVGVTVYHAGTAEKDGGLVTSG
;
A
#
# COMPACT_ATOMS: atom_id res chain seq x y z
N GLY A 1 1.81 12.56 4.85
CA GLY A 1 1.31 11.18 4.68
C GLY A 1 0.18 11.22 3.67
N GLY A 2 -0.06 10.11 2.97
CA GLY A 2 -1.19 10.03 2.05
C GLY A 2 -2.50 10.13 2.84
N MET A 3 -3.43 10.96 2.36
CA MET A 3 -4.75 11.12 2.99
C MET A 3 -5.78 10.11 2.49
N GLY A 4 -5.38 9.27 1.55
CA GLY A 4 -6.20 8.24 0.93
C GLY A 4 -5.48 7.64 -0.26
N ALA A 5 -6.02 6.54 -0.77
CA ALA A 5 -5.53 5.85 -1.94
C ALA A 5 -6.69 5.14 -2.63
N TYR A 6 -6.48 4.70 -3.87
CA TYR A 6 -7.39 3.82 -4.60
C TYR A 6 -6.62 2.94 -5.58
N ALA A 7 -7.18 1.78 -5.88
CA ALA A 7 -6.63 0.83 -6.83
C ALA A 7 -7.75 0.11 -7.59
N PRO A 8 -7.57 -0.25 -8.87
CA PRO A 8 -6.46 0.17 -9.75
C PRO A 8 -6.56 1.65 -10.14
N ALA A 9 -5.43 2.27 -10.50
CA ALA A 9 -5.40 3.66 -10.95
C ALA A 9 -5.73 3.76 -12.46
N PRO A 10 -6.86 4.37 -12.87
CA PRO A 10 -7.26 4.43 -14.29
C PRO A 10 -6.28 5.20 -15.17
N VAL A 11 -5.48 6.08 -14.57
CA VAL A 11 -4.42 6.85 -15.24
C VAL A 11 -3.24 5.97 -15.69
N CYS A 12 -3.16 4.71 -15.25
CA CYS A 12 -2.11 3.77 -15.61
C CYS A 12 -2.68 2.65 -16.51
N PRO A 13 -2.86 2.89 -17.81
CA PRO A 13 -3.34 1.85 -18.73
C PRO A 13 -2.30 0.71 -18.86
N PRO A 14 -2.70 -0.47 -19.37
CA PRO A 14 -1.82 -1.64 -19.43
C PRO A 14 -0.47 -1.42 -20.14
N ALA A 15 -0.40 -0.54 -21.13
CA ALA A 15 0.85 -0.20 -21.81
C ALA A 15 1.83 0.53 -20.87
N VAL A 16 1.34 1.56 -20.18
CA VAL A 16 2.12 2.32 -19.19
C VAL A 16 2.54 1.42 -18.03
N HIS A 17 1.64 0.56 -17.54
CA HIS A 17 1.96 -0.40 -16.48
C HIS A 17 3.12 -1.34 -16.88
N ARG A 18 3.13 -1.85 -18.11
CA ARG A 18 4.24 -2.69 -18.62
C ARG A 18 5.57 -1.93 -18.68
N GLU A 19 5.54 -0.66 -19.10
CA GLU A 19 6.74 0.18 -19.11
C GLU A 19 7.28 0.42 -17.70
N CYS A 20 6.42 0.76 -16.74
CA CYS A 20 6.80 0.90 -15.33
C CYS A 20 7.39 -0.41 -14.79
N LEU A 21 6.76 -1.55 -15.05
CA LEU A 21 7.26 -2.86 -14.61
C LEU A 21 8.63 -3.19 -15.20
N ALA A 22 8.86 -2.87 -16.48
CA ALA A 22 10.17 -3.05 -17.12
C ALA A 22 11.25 -2.17 -16.49
N MET A 23 10.91 -0.95 -16.05
CA MET A 23 11.83 -0.10 -15.29
C MET A 23 12.16 -0.70 -13.91
N MET A 24 11.16 -1.19 -13.18
CA MET A 24 11.38 -1.88 -11.90
C MET A 24 12.26 -3.12 -12.06
N GLN A 25 12.04 -3.91 -13.11
CA GLN A 25 12.84 -5.11 -13.40
C GLN A 25 14.33 -4.76 -13.63
N LYS A 26 14.60 -3.69 -14.39
CA LYS A 26 15.98 -3.20 -14.60
C LYS A 26 16.70 -2.85 -13.29
N VAL A 27 15.97 -2.28 -12.32
CA VAL A 27 16.52 -1.94 -11.00
C VAL A 27 16.93 -3.20 -10.25
N VAL A 28 16.02 -4.18 -10.16
CA VAL A 28 16.28 -5.45 -9.47
C VAL A 28 17.44 -6.21 -10.12
N ASP A 29 17.48 -6.27 -11.44
CA ASP A 29 18.56 -6.95 -12.17
C ASP A 29 19.90 -6.25 -11.98
N ARG A 30 19.92 -4.91 -11.96
CA ARG A 30 21.14 -4.14 -11.70
C ARG A 30 21.65 -4.37 -10.29
N MET A 31 20.76 -4.35 -9.29
CA MET A 31 21.11 -4.64 -7.90
C MET A 31 21.71 -6.04 -7.74
N ARG A 32 21.15 -7.04 -8.43
CA ARG A 32 21.72 -8.39 -8.50
C ARG A 32 23.12 -8.39 -9.13
N ALA A 33 23.29 -7.72 -10.27
CA ALA A 33 24.58 -7.65 -10.97
C ALA A 33 25.70 -6.97 -10.15
N GLU A 34 25.33 -6.06 -9.25
CA GLU A 34 26.25 -5.40 -8.31
C GLU A 34 26.53 -6.22 -7.04
N GLY A 35 26.03 -7.46 -6.96
CA GLY A 35 26.20 -8.32 -5.77
C GLY A 35 25.38 -7.88 -4.57
N LYS A 36 24.35 -7.05 -4.77
CA LYS A 36 23.45 -6.52 -3.74
C LYS A 36 22.00 -6.87 -4.08
N PRO A 37 21.63 -8.15 -4.17
CA PRO A 37 20.28 -8.54 -4.59
C PRO A 37 19.22 -7.93 -3.68
N TYR A 38 18.17 -7.35 -4.27
CA TYR A 38 17.02 -6.84 -3.54
C TYR A 38 15.98 -7.95 -3.35
N GLN A 39 15.45 -8.04 -2.13
CA GLN A 39 14.45 -9.03 -1.75
C GLN A 39 13.41 -8.38 -0.84
N GLY A 40 12.14 -8.47 -1.21
CA GLY A 40 11.02 -7.84 -0.49
C GLY A 40 10.12 -7.01 -1.40
N CYS A 41 9.42 -6.04 -0.81
CA CYS A 41 8.51 -5.14 -1.52
C CYS A 41 9.27 -3.91 -2.04
N LEU A 42 9.56 -3.89 -3.35
CA LEU A 42 10.09 -2.70 -4.03
C LEU A 42 8.91 -1.84 -4.54
N TYR A 43 8.72 -0.68 -3.92
CA TYR A 43 7.71 0.29 -4.31
C TYR A 43 8.35 1.37 -5.18
N GLY A 44 7.79 1.63 -6.36
CA GLY A 44 8.23 2.69 -7.26
C GLY A 44 7.21 3.82 -7.33
N GLY A 45 7.61 5.04 -7.00
CA GLY A 45 6.82 6.24 -7.25
C GLY A 45 7.04 6.72 -8.69
N PHE A 46 5.97 6.81 -9.48
CA PHE A 46 6.05 7.21 -10.88
C PHE A 46 5.33 8.53 -11.15
N MET A 47 5.91 9.36 -12.01
CA MET A 47 5.26 10.49 -12.65
C MET A 47 5.02 10.15 -14.12
N LEU A 48 3.78 10.28 -14.58
CA LEU A 48 3.46 10.15 -16.01
C LEU A 48 3.72 11.48 -16.69
N THR A 49 4.72 11.52 -17.57
CA THR A 49 5.13 12.73 -18.31
C THR A 49 4.70 12.67 -19.76
N ALA A 50 4.86 13.77 -20.49
CA ALA A 50 4.58 13.83 -21.94
C ALA A 50 5.42 12.84 -22.77
N THR A 51 6.56 12.39 -22.25
CA THR A 51 7.48 11.46 -22.93
C THR A 51 7.43 10.03 -22.36
N GLY A 52 6.52 9.73 -21.44
CA GLY A 52 6.40 8.43 -20.78
C GLY A 52 6.55 8.49 -19.25
N PRO A 53 6.45 7.33 -18.57
CA PRO A 53 6.63 7.26 -17.12
C PRO A 53 8.07 7.58 -16.71
N SER A 54 8.23 8.29 -15.60
CA SER A 54 9.53 8.55 -14.97
C SER A 54 9.47 8.17 -13.50
N ILE A 55 10.54 7.55 -12.99
CA ILE A 55 10.64 7.20 -11.57
C ILE A 55 11.02 8.45 -10.78
N LEU A 56 10.25 8.75 -9.74
CA LEU A 56 10.52 9.81 -8.77
C LEU A 56 11.34 9.28 -7.60
N GLU A 57 10.94 8.15 -7.04
CA GLU A 57 11.51 7.60 -5.83
C GLU A 57 11.29 6.09 -5.73
N PHE A 58 12.06 5.46 -4.85
CA PHE A 58 11.83 4.09 -4.41
C PHE A 58 11.57 4.06 -2.90
N ASN A 59 10.65 3.19 -2.50
CA ASN A 59 10.47 2.80 -1.11
C ASN A 59 10.72 1.30 -0.99
N CYS A 60 11.28 0.87 0.15
CA CYS A 60 11.68 -0.51 0.39
C CYS A 60 10.65 -1.31 1.20
N ARG A 61 9.38 -0.92 1.12
CA ARG A 61 8.26 -1.41 1.93
C ARG A 61 6.95 -1.08 1.22
N PHE A 62 5.85 -1.64 1.69
CA PHE A 62 4.53 -1.23 1.22
C PHE A 62 4.18 0.21 1.63
N GLY A 63 3.49 0.93 0.74
CA GLY A 63 2.98 2.27 0.97
C GLY A 63 1.92 2.35 2.08
N ASP A 64 1.79 3.49 2.75
CA ASP A 64 0.68 3.77 3.66
C ASP A 64 0.10 5.13 3.26
N PRO A 65 -1.13 5.20 2.73
CA PRO A 65 -2.21 4.20 2.83
C PRO A 65 -2.41 3.28 1.60
N GLU A 66 -1.43 3.13 0.71
CA GLU A 66 -1.58 2.34 -0.52
C GLU A 66 -1.82 0.84 -0.23
N THR A 67 -1.24 0.29 0.84
CA THR A 67 -1.44 -1.10 1.26
C THR A 67 -2.92 -1.44 1.44
N GLN A 68 -3.67 -0.51 2.03
CA GLN A 68 -5.07 -0.65 2.42
C GLN A 68 -6.01 -0.71 1.21
N VAL A 69 -5.52 -0.47 -0.01
CA VAL A 69 -6.29 -0.65 -1.25
C VAL A 69 -5.72 -1.72 -2.16
N VAL A 70 -4.42 -2.02 -2.06
CA VAL A 70 -3.79 -3.10 -2.84
C VAL A 70 -4.12 -4.46 -2.25
N LEU A 71 -3.85 -4.68 -0.96
CA LEU A 71 -4.01 -6.01 -0.34
C LEU A 71 -5.46 -6.54 -0.34
N PRO A 72 -6.52 -5.72 -0.17
CA PRO A 72 -7.89 -6.22 -0.30
C PRO A 72 -8.24 -6.77 -1.69
N LEU A 73 -7.50 -6.39 -2.73
CA LEU A 73 -7.68 -6.91 -4.09
C LEU A 73 -6.82 -8.15 -4.35
N LEU A 74 -5.91 -8.52 -3.45
CA LEU A 74 -5.08 -9.72 -3.60
C LEU A 74 -5.95 -10.95 -3.40
N LYS A 75 -6.01 -11.80 -4.43
CA LYS A 75 -6.72 -13.09 -4.38
C LYS A 75 -5.83 -14.19 -3.80
N SER A 76 -4.54 -14.13 -4.08
CA SER A 76 -3.56 -15.08 -3.54
C SER A 76 -3.41 -14.93 -2.03
N ASP A 77 -2.97 -16.00 -1.37
CA ASP A 77 -2.60 -15.96 0.04
C ASP A 77 -1.34 -15.10 0.23
N LEU A 78 -1.47 -14.02 1.01
CA LEU A 78 -0.38 -13.09 1.29
C LEU A 78 0.80 -13.79 1.98
N PHE A 79 0.53 -14.74 2.87
CA PHE A 79 1.57 -15.49 3.59
C PHE A 79 2.42 -16.30 2.61
N GLU A 80 1.79 -17.04 1.71
CA GLU A 80 2.49 -17.85 0.71
C GLU A 80 3.34 -16.98 -0.24
N VAL A 81 2.81 -15.83 -0.67
CA VAL A 81 3.56 -14.88 -1.51
C VAL A 81 4.77 -14.31 -0.77
N MET A 82 4.59 -13.90 0.50
CA MET A 82 5.69 -13.38 1.33
C MET A 82 6.73 -14.45 1.64
N LEU A 83 6.32 -15.68 1.94
CA LEU A 83 7.21 -16.80 2.19
C LEU A 83 8.01 -17.16 0.94
N ALA A 84 7.36 -17.27 -0.22
CA ALA A 84 8.04 -17.51 -1.49
C ALA A 84 9.02 -16.38 -1.84
N CYS A 85 8.69 -15.13 -1.51
CA CYS A 85 9.61 -14.01 -1.63
C CYS A 85 10.83 -14.18 -0.71
N ALA A 86 10.63 -14.48 0.57
CA ALA A 86 11.68 -14.68 1.58
C ALA A 86 12.60 -15.88 1.28
N GLU A 87 12.09 -16.91 0.61
CA GLU A 87 12.88 -18.10 0.21
C GLU A 87 13.49 -18.00 -1.20
N GLY A 88 13.28 -16.91 -1.93
CA GLY A 88 13.80 -16.75 -3.29
C GLY A 88 13.10 -17.64 -4.33
N ARG A 89 11.88 -18.11 -4.03
CA ARG A 89 11.05 -18.96 -4.90
C ARG A 89 9.86 -18.22 -5.50
N LEU A 90 9.82 -16.89 -5.42
CA LEU A 90 8.67 -16.07 -5.87
C LEU A 90 8.24 -16.34 -7.31
N ALA A 91 9.16 -16.71 -8.21
CA ALA A 91 8.84 -17.08 -9.58
C ALA A 91 7.90 -18.31 -9.70
N GLN A 92 7.76 -19.09 -8.64
CA GLN A 92 6.90 -20.28 -8.55
C GLN A 92 5.56 -19.97 -7.88
N ALA A 93 5.39 -18.80 -7.26
CA ALA A 93 4.17 -18.41 -6.58
C ALA A 93 3.20 -17.71 -7.55
N ALA A 94 1.92 -18.05 -7.47
CA ALA A 94 0.87 -17.34 -8.18
C ALA A 94 0.51 -16.06 -7.43
N VAL A 95 0.65 -14.89 -8.07
CA VAL A 95 0.17 -13.60 -7.54
C VAL A 95 -1.02 -13.15 -8.39
N GLU A 96 -2.22 -13.51 -7.94
CA GLU A 96 -3.48 -13.23 -8.61
C GLU A 96 -4.26 -12.15 -7.88
N TRP A 97 -5.08 -11.41 -8.63
CA TRP A 97 -5.88 -10.30 -8.13
C TRP A 97 -7.35 -10.54 -8.44
N HIS A 98 -8.22 -10.15 -7.51
CA HIS A 98 -9.66 -10.06 -7.76
C HIS A 98 -9.95 -8.92 -8.76
N PRO A 99 -10.94 -9.08 -9.66
CA PRO A 99 -11.45 -7.96 -10.41
C PRO A 99 -12.15 -6.98 -9.45
N GLY A 100 -12.12 -5.68 -9.77
CA GLY A 100 -12.81 -4.66 -8.99
C GLY A 100 -11.91 -3.48 -8.66
N ALA A 101 -12.33 -2.71 -7.65
CA ALA A 101 -11.60 -1.56 -7.16
C ALA A 101 -11.75 -1.44 -5.64
N ALA A 102 -10.76 -0.85 -4.99
CA ALA A 102 -10.76 -0.50 -3.58
C ALA A 102 -10.33 0.96 -3.42
N ALA A 103 -10.89 1.64 -2.42
CA ALA A 103 -10.51 2.99 -2.04
C ALA A 103 -10.41 3.08 -0.52
N THR A 104 -9.52 3.95 -0.04
CA THR A 104 -9.34 4.20 1.39
C THR A 104 -9.23 5.70 1.63
N VAL A 105 -9.77 6.13 2.77
CA VAL A 105 -9.74 7.51 3.23
C VAL A 105 -9.15 7.50 4.64
N VAL A 106 -8.14 8.33 4.87
CA VAL A 106 -7.51 8.45 6.18
C VAL A 106 -8.23 9.51 7.00
N CYS A 107 -8.75 9.12 8.16
CA CYS A 107 -9.27 10.03 9.17
C CYS A 107 -8.10 10.52 10.05
N ALA A 108 -7.67 11.77 9.86
CA ALA A 108 -6.58 12.36 10.64
C ALA A 108 -7.09 13.23 11.80
N ALA A 109 -6.28 13.34 12.86
CA ALA A 109 -6.57 14.25 13.97
C ALA A 109 -6.54 15.73 13.51
N PRO A 110 -7.37 16.61 14.11
CA PRO A 110 -7.33 18.04 13.81
C PRO A 110 -5.94 18.62 14.05
N GLY A 111 -5.38 19.30 13.04
CA GLY A 111 -4.04 19.91 13.10
C GLY A 111 -2.96 19.15 12.31
N TYR A 112 -3.23 17.92 11.86
CA TYR A 112 -2.35 17.20 10.95
C TYR A 112 -2.01 18.03 9.68
N PRO A 113 -0.75 18.06 9.21
CA PRO A 113 0.42 17.29 9.64
C PRO A 113 1.27 17.94 10.74
N ASN A 114 0.81 19.02 11.34
CA ASN A 114 1.52 19.75 12.40
C ASN A 114 1.20 19.16 13.79
N ALA A 115 1.41 19.92 14.86
CA ALA A 115 1.03 19.49 16.20
C ALA A 115 -0.50 19.27 16.29
N TYR A 116 -0.90 18.13 16.83
CA TYR A 116 -2.29 17.74 17.04
C TYR A 116 -2.49 17.13 18.44
N PRO A 117 -3.70 17.26 19.01
CA PRO A 117 -4.01 16.67 20.31
C PRO A 117 -4.14 15.14 20.22
N LYS A 118 -3.66 14.46 21.26
CA LYS A 118 -3.88 13.02 21.48
C LYS A 118 -4.95 12.81 22.55
N GLY A 119 -5.51 11.61 22.60
CA GLY A 119 -6.49 11.22 23.61
C GLY A 119 -7.92 11.68 23.28
N LEU A 120 -8.20 12.12 22.05
CA LEU A 120 -9.56 12.47 21.64
C LEU A 120 -10.39 11.19 21.47
N PRO A 121 -11.59 11.09 22.06
CA PRO A 121 -12.46 9.92 21.92
C PRO A 121 -12.81 9.63 20.46
N ILE A 122 -12.82 8.35 20.10
CA ILE A 122 -13.23 7.83 18.79
C ILE A 122 -14.42 6.90 18.99
N GLY A 123 -15.51 7.15 18.27
CA GLY A 123 -16.73 6.33 18.26
C GLY A 123 -17.18 5.98 16.84
N GLY A 124 -18.18 5.11 16.71
CA GLY A 124 -18.79 4.76 15.41
C GLY A 124 -18.04 3.70 14.59
N LEU A 125 -16.91 3.17 15.10
CA LEU A 125 -16.07 2.25 14.33
C LEU A 125 -16.70 0.86 14.16
N ALA A 126 -17.44 0.38 15.17
CA ALA A 126 -18.13 -0.90 15.09
C ALA A 126 -19.25 -0.86 14.05
N GLU A 127 -20.02 0.23 14.03
CA GLU A 127 -21.08 0.46 13.06
C GLU A 127 -20.52 0.64 11.64
N ALA A 128 -19.40 1.36 11.50
CA ALA A 128 -18.72 1.50 10.21
C ALA A 128 -18.17 0.17 9.71
N GLY A 129 -17.51 -0.61 10.57
CA GLY A 129 -16.94 -1.92 10.24
C GLY A 129 -17.97 -3.01 9.96
N ALA A 130 -19.22 -2.82 10.41
CA ALA A 130 -20.33 -3.73 10.09
C ALA A 130 -20.92 -3.51 8.68
N GLN A 131 -20.54 -2.43 7.98
CA GLN A 131 -21.03 -2.18 6.62
C GLN A 131 -20.36 -3.13 5.61
N VAL A 132 -21.17 -3.67 4.70
CA VAL A 132 -20.67 -4.57 3.64
C VAL A 132 -19.66 -3.84 2.77
N GLY A 133 -18.49 -4.46 2.58
CA GLY A 133 -17.40 -3.91 1.76
C GLY A 133 -16.60 -2.80 2.44
N VAL A 134 -16.82 -2.54 3.73
CA VAL A 134 -16.04 -1.59 4.53
C VAL A 134 -15.10 -2.34 5.44
N THR A 135 -13.86 -1.86 5.54
CA THR A 135 -12.87 -2.35 6.51
C THR A 135 -12.28 -1.16 7.23
N VAL A 136 -12.28 -1.19 8.56
CA VAL A 136 -11.69 -0.16 9.40
C VAL A 136 -10.28 -0.59 9.79
N TYR A 137 -9.27 0.10 9.27
CA TYR A 137 -7.87 -0.09 9.65
C TYR A 137 -7.47 0.91 10.72
N HIS A 138 -7.04 0.41 11.87
CA HIS A 138 -6.54 1.24 12.96
C HIS A 138 -5.07 1.63 12.71
N ALA A 139 -4.82 2.93 12.54
CA ALA A 139 -3.48 3.50 12.47
C ALA A 139 -3.10 4.10 13.84
N GLY A 140 -3.39 5.39 14.02
CA GLY A 140 -3.05 6.14 15.22
C GLY A 140 -4.09 6.07 16.33
N THR A 141 -4.41 4.89 16.86
CA THR A 141 -5.42 4.73 17.95
C THR A 141 -4.85 4.01 19.16
N ALA A 142 -5.39 4.29 20.35
CA ALA A 142 -5.10 3.56 21.58
C ALA A 142 -6.39 3.29 22.36
N GLU A 143 -6.36 2.30 23.26
CA GLU A 143 -7.42 2.10 24.24
C GLU A 143 -7.16 2.95 25.49
N LYS A 144 -8.22 3.60 25.99
CA LYS A 144 -8.20 4.37 27.23
C LYS A 144 -9.58 4.34 27.89
N ASP A 145 -9.62 3.99 29.17
CA ASP A 145 -10.85 3.96 29.98
C ASP A 145 -12.00 3.14 29.35
N GLY A 146 -11.65 2.04 28.66
CA GLY A 146 -12.62 1.16 27.97
C GLY A 146 -13.12 1.69 26.62
N GLY A 147 -12.61 2.83 26.14
CA GLY A 147 -12.90 3.38 24.82
C GLY A 147 -11.66 3.53 23.96
N LEU A 148 -11.86 3.88 22.68
CA LEU A 148 -10.77 4.18 21.75
C LEU A 148 -10.51 5.69 21.70
N VAL A 149 -9.24 6.05 21.59
CA VAL A 149 -8.78 7.44 21.48
C VAL A 149 -7.73 7.63 20.40
N THR A 150 -7.55 8.86 19.92
CA THR A 150 -6.44 9.23 19.03
C THR A 150 -5.09 9.07 19.74
N SER A 151 -4.10 8.49 19.06
CA SER A 151 -2.75 8.25 19.61
C SER A 151 -1.62 8.37 18.59
N GLY A 152 -1.94 8.43 17.29
CA GLY A 152 -0.98 8.71 16.22
C GLY A 152 -0.78 10.18 16.10
#